data_AF-A0A317FN08-F1
#
_entry.id   AF-A0A317FN08-F1
#
_cell.length_a   1.000
_cell.length_b   1.000
_cell.length_c   1.000
_cell.angle_alpha   90.00
_cell.angle_beta   90.00
_cell.angle_gamma   90.00
#
_symmetry.space_group_name_H-M   'P 1'
#
loop_
_entity.id
_entity.type
_entity.pdbx_description
1 polymer ?
#
loop_
_entity_poly.entity_id
_entity_poly.type
_entity_poly.pdbx_seq_one_letter_code
_entity_poly.pdbx_strand_id
1 'polypeptide(L)'
;MRRPPLDFEVINRAALHRLPEVLARLLPGGRIIGPEWHAGSLRGEPGDSLRVRMRGERAGRWADFATGEKGGDPISLAAAVAGTRQVEGARRLARMLGLEPMGGGR
;
A
#
# COMPACT_ATOMS: atom_id res chain seq x y z
N MET A 1 9.79 10.23 26.29
CA MET A 1 9.33 10.93 25.06
C MET A 1 8.41 9.99 24.30
N ARG A 2 7.10 10.30 24.20
CA ARG A 2 6.17 9.51 23.39
C ARG A 2 6.47 9.79 21.92
N ARG A 3 6.90 8.78 21.16
CA ARG A 3 6.90 8.87 19.68
C ARG A 3 5.51 9.34 19.25
N PRO A 4 5.38 10.34 18.36
CA PRO A 4 4.07 10.68 17.84
C PRO A 4 3.43 9.41 17.26
N PRO A 5 2.12 9.20 17.50
CA PRO A 5 1.41 8.08 16.91
C PRO A 5 1.56 8.15 15.38
N LEU A 6 1.61 7.00 14.71
CA LEU A 6 1.62 6.97 13.25
C LEU A 6 0.34 7.62 12.73
N ASP A 7 0.47 8.72 12.01
CA ASP A 7 -0.67 9.36 11.35
C ASP A 7 -1.05 8.59 10.09
N PHE A 8 -1.95 7.61 10.27
CA PHE A 8 -2.47 6.76 9.20
C PHE A 8 -3.04 7.59 8.04
N GLU A 9 -3.71 8.71 8.34
CA GLU A 9 -4.28 9.59 7.33
C GLU A 9 -3.19 10.25 6.47
N VAL A 10 -2.14 10.78 7.10
CA VAL A 10 -1.01 11.41 6.41
C VAL A 10 -0.28 10.38 5.55
N ILE A 11 -0.04 9.19 6.09
CA ILE A 11 0.62 8.08 5.38
C ILE A 11 -0.24 7.62 4.19
N ASN A 12 -1.54 7.43 4.38
CA ASN A 12 -2.46 7.06 3.31
C ASN A 12 -2.46 8.14 2.21
N ARG A 13 -2.62 9.41 2.56
CA ARG A 13 -2.65 10.51 1.58
C ARG A 13 -1.34 10.58 0.77
N ALA A 14 -0.19 10.45 1.43
CA ALA A 14 1.09 10.43 0.75
C ALA A 14 1.30 9.19 -0.12
N ALA A 15 0.84 8.02 0.38
CA ALA A 15 0.86 6.78 -0.39
C ALA A 15 -0.02 6.87 -1.64
N LEU A 16 -1.20 7.50 -1.54
CA LEU A 16 -2.09 7.76 -2.67
C LEU A 16 -1.43 8.69 -3.71
N HIS A 17 -0.67 9.68 -3.25
CA HIS A 17 0.03 10.60 -4.15
C HIS A 17 1.15 9.92 -4.95
N ARG A 18 1.79 8.90 -4.36
CA ARG A 18 2.86 8.09 -4.97
C ARG A 18 2.41 6.66 -5.22
N LEU A 19 1.12 6.45 -5.46
CA LEU A 19 0.52 5.12 -5.48
C LEU A 19 1.15 4.20 -6.54
N PRO A 20 1.46 4.66 -7.77
CA PRO A 20 2.16 3.83 -8.75
C PRO A 20 3.54 3.35 -8.27
N GLU A 21 4.31 4.22 -7.59
CA GLU A 21 5.63 3.85 -7.06
C GLU A 21 5.53 2.89 -5.88
N VAL A 22 4.54 3.10 -5.01
CA VAL A 22 4.24 2.20 -3.89
C VAL A 22 3.83 0.83 -4.42
N LEU A 23 2.93 0.78 -5.40
CA LEU A 23 2.47 -0.47 -6.01
C LEU A 23 3.58 -1.19 -6.77
N ALA A 24 4.42 -0.48 -7.52
CA ALA A 24 5.58 -1.09 -8.18
C ALA A 24 6.56 -1.74 -7.18
N ARG A 25 6.69 -1.18 -5.97
CA ARG A 25 7.52 -1.75 -4.90
C ARG A 25 6.84 -2.89 -4.14
N LEU A 26 5.54 -2.79 -3.88
CA LEU A 26 4.78 -3.82 -3.16
C LEU A 26 4.46 -5.03 -4.06
N LEU A 27 4.21 -4.79 -5.34
CA LEU A 27 3.71 -5.73 -6.32
C LEU A 27 4.54 -5.63 -7.61
N PRO A 28 5.82 -6.05 -7.60
CA PRO A 28 6.74 -5.85 -8.73
C PRO A 28 6.32 -6.56 -10.02
N GLY A 29 5.59 -7.69 -9.94
CA GLY A 29 5.03 -8.37 -11.11
C GLY A 29 3.71 -7.78 -11.60
N GLY A 30 3.22 -6.74 -10.95
CA GLY A 30 1.98 -6.08 -11.35
C GLY A 30 2.18 -5.12 -12.53
N ARG A 31 1.08 -4.83 -13.21
CA ARG A 31 1.02 -3.97 -14.39
C ARG A 31 -0.13 -2.98 -14.30
N ILE A 32 0.04 -1.83 -14.94
CA ILE A 32 -1.01 -0.81 -15.05
C ILE A 32 -1.96 -1.20 -16.18
N ILE A 33 -3.25 -1.30 -15.88
CA ILE A 33 -4.33 -1.49 -16.84
C ILE A 33 -5.36 -0.38 -16.64
N GLY A 34 -5.35 0.62 -17.52
CA GLY A 34 -6.22 1.78 -17.41
C GLY A 34 -6.03 2.54 -16.08
N PRO A 35 -7.09 2.72 -15.25
CA PRO A 35 -6.98 3.36 -13.94
C PRO A 35 -6.65 2.39 -12.80
N GLU A 36 -6.31 1.13 -13.09
CA GLU A 36 -6.15 0.05 -12.10
C GLU A 36 -4.78 -0.64 -12.26
N TRP A 37 -4.27 -1.17 -11.15
CA TRP A 37 -3.06 -1.96 -11.09
C TRP A 37 -3.44 -3.42 -10.90
N HIS A 38 -2.97 -4.28 -11.80
CA HIS A 38 -3.30 -5.69 -11.84
C HIS A 38 -2.06 -6.50 -11.47
N ALA A 39 -2.21 -7.41 -10.51
CA ALA A 39 -1.20 -8.38 -10.10
C ALA A 39 -1.84 -9.75 -9.91
N GLY A 40 -1.04 -10.80 -9.87
CA GLY A 40 -1.49 -12.19 -9.68
C GLY A 40 -1.78 -12.55 -8.23
N SER A 41 -1.13 -11.88 -7.28
CA SER A 41 -1.31 -12.12 -5.84
C SER A 41 -0.73 -10.98 -5.01
N LEU A 42 -1.03 -10.96 -3.70
CA LEU A 42 -0.38 -10.10 -2.70
C LEU A 42 1.13 -10.31 -2.58
N ARG A 43 1.68 -11.37 -3.17
CA ARG A 43 3.14 -11.61 -3.23
C ARG A 43 3.82 -10.86 -4.37
N GLY A 44 3.04 -10.17 -5.21
CA GLY A 44 3.55 -9.43 -6.35
C GLY A 44 3.86 -10.32 -7.55
N GLU A 45 3.23 -11.49 -7.64
CA GLU A 45 3.29 -12.34 -8.83
C GLU A 45 2.56 -11.68 -10.01
N PRO A 46 2.92 -11.99 -11.27
CA PRO A 46 2.18 -11.50 -12.42
C PRO A 46 0.80 -12.19 -12.55
N GLY A 47 -0.22 -11.42 -12.93
CA GLY A 47 -1.58 -11.94 -13.11
C GLY A 47 -2.65 -10.86 -13.00
N ASP A 48 -3.90 -11.28 -12.82
CA ASP A 48 -5.09 -10.42 -12.83
C ASP A 48 -6.00 -10.60 -11.60
N SER A 49 -5.59 -11.44 -10.66
CA SER A 49 -6.37 -11.82 -9.48
C SER A 49 -6.43 -10.71 -8.43
N LEU A 50 -5.37 -9.92 -8.30
CA LEU A 50 -5.29 -8.77 -7.40
C LEU A 50 -5.45 -7.49 -8.22
N ARG A 51 -6.43 -6.67 -7.86
CA ARG A 51 -6.69 -5.39 -8.51
C ARG A 51 -6.65 -4.25 -7.52
N VAL A 52 -5.93 -3.18 -7.85
CA VAL A 52 -5.83 -1.96 -7.03
C VAL A 52 -6.25 -0.75 -7.83
N ARG A 53 -7.19 0.03 -7.31
CA ARG A 53 -7.65 1.25 -7.94
C ARG A 53 -6.63 2.36 -7.74
N MET A 54 -6.12 2.95 -8.82
CA MET A 54 -5.10 4.01 -8.72
C MET A 54 -5.66 5.43 -8.80
N ARG A 55 -6.88 5.60 -9.32
CA ARG A 55 -7.47 6.91 -9.61
C ARG A 55 -8.93 7.02 -9.15
N GLY A 56 -9.35 8.27 -8.91
CA GLY A 56 -10.71 8.65 -8.49
C GLY A 56 -10.91 8.58 -6.98
N GLU A 57 -12.16 8.73 -6.54
CA GLU A 57 -12.55 8.74 -5.11
C GLU A 57 -12.25 7.41 -4.39
N ARG A 58 -12.03 6.33 -5.15
CA ARG A 58 -11.71 4.99 -4.64
C ARG A 58 -10.23 4.64 -4.79
N ALA A 59 -9.36 5.61 -5.07
CA ALA A 59 -7.92 5.36 -5.17
C ALA A 59 -7.39 4.74 -3.87
N GLY A 60 -6.53 3.72 -4.00
CA GLY A 60 -5.98 2.95 -2.88
C GLY A 60 -6.82 1.74 -2.47
N ARG A 61 -8.07 1.63 -2.92
CA ARG A 61 -8.89 0.44 -2.69
C ARG A 61 -8.37 -0.73 -3.53
N TRP A 62 -8.29 -1.90 -2.92
CA TRP A 62 -7.82 -3.12 -3.57
C TRP A 62 -8.70 -4.32 -3.21
N ALA A 63 -8.69 -5.31 -4.10
CA ALA A 63 -9.36 -6.59 -3.88
C ALA A 63 -8.58 -7.71 -4.57
N ASP A 64 -8.39 -8.79 -3.84
CA ASP A 64 -7.85 -10.06 -4.31
C ASP A 64 -9.03 -11.02 -4.55
N PHE A 65 -9.28 -11.33 -5.82
CA PHE A 65 -10.37 -12.19 -6.26
C PHE A 65 -10.04 -13.69 -6.08
N ALA A 66 -8.78 -14.05 -5.85
CA ALA A 66 -8.37 -15.44 -5.65
C ALA A 66 -8.58 -15.89 -4.18
N THR A 67 -8.30 -15.01 -3.23
CA THR A 67 -8.40 -15.26 -1.78
C THR A 67 -9.67 -14.66 -1.15
N GLY A 68 -10.27 -13.66 -1.80
CA GLY A 68 -11.39 -12.88 -1.26
C GLY A 68 -10.98 -11.75 -0.32
N GLU A 69 -9.67 -11.52 -0.13
CA GLU A 69 -9.15 -10.41 0.66
C GLU A 69 -9.39 -9.08 -0.05
N LYS A 70 -9.69 -8.03 0.71
CA LYS A 70 -9.94 -6.70 0.16
C LYS A 70 -9.61 -5.64 1.19
N GLY A 71 -9.25 -4.46 0.73
CA GLY A 71 -8.96 -3.32 1.59
C GLY A 71 -9.31 -1.99 0.95
N GLY A 72 -9.60 -1.01 1.80
CA GLY A 72 -9.99 0.33 1.39
C GLY A 72 -8.81 1.27 1.14
N ASP A 73 -7.62 0.90 1.60
CA ASP A 73 -6.52 1.85 1.81
C ASP A 73 -5.16 1.24 1.45
N PRO A 74 -4.18 2.06 1.02
CA PRO A 74 -2.80 1.61 0.76
C PRO A 74 -2.16 0.92 1.98
N ILE A 75 -2.45 1.37 3.20
CA ILE A 75 -1.94 0.75 4.43
C ILE A 75 -2.42 -0.69 4.58
N SER A 76 -3.71 -0.94 4.30
CA SER A 76 -4.27 -2.28 4.35
C SER A 76 -3.64 -3.19 3.30
N LEU A 77 -3.31 -2.66 2.12
CA LEU A 77 -2.59 -3.38 1.08
C LEU A 77 -1.19 -3.76 1.56
N ALA A 78 -0.43 -2.79 2.06
CA ALA A 78 0.93 -3.03 2.55
C ALA A 78 0.97 -4.04 3.70
N ALA A 79 -0.03 -4.00 4.57
CA ALA A 79 -0.20 -4.97 5.65
C ALA A 79 -0.48 -6.38 5.11
N ALA A 80 -1.40 -6.51 4.15
CA ALA A 80 -1.75 -7.79 3.53
C ALA A 80 -0.58 -8.39 2.72
N VAL A 81 0.11 -7.57 1.91
CA VAL A 81 1.33 -7.95 1.17
C VAL A 81 2.41 -8.47 2.13
N ALA A 82 2.58 -7.82 3.29
CA ALA A 82 3.57 -8.21 4.28
C ALA A 82 3.10 -9.35 5.22
N GLY A 83 1.83 -9.75 5.18
CA GLY A 83 1.24 -10.67 6.16
C GLY A 83 1.28 -10.14 7.60
N THR A 84 1.17 -8.82 7.77
CA THR A 84 1.29 -8.12 9.07
C THR A 84 0.03 -7.32 9.41
N ARG A 85 -0.01 -6.76 10.62
CA ARG A 85 -1.08 -5.86 11.05
C ARG A 85 -0.97 -4.49 10.37
N GLN A 86 -2.09 -3.77 10.27
CA GLN A 86 -2.15 -2.44 9.66
C GLN A 86 -1.11 -1.44 10.21
N VAL A 87 -0.81 -1.50 11.51
CA VAL A 87 0.22 -0.65 12.14
C VAL A 87 1.60 -0.85 11.49
N GLU A 88 1.96 -2.10 11.18
CA GLU A 88 3.25 -2.42 10.57
C GLU A 88 3.26 -2.08 9.08
N GLY A 89 2.14 -2.29 8.38
CA GLY A 89 1.94 -1.80 7.02
C GLY A 89 2.10 -0.28 6.91
N ALA A 90 1.53 0.47 7.86
CA ALA A 90 1.66 1.92 7.94
C ALA A 90 3.12 2.35 8.17
N ARG A 91 3.86 1.69 9.07
CA ARG A 91 5.29 1.95 9.26
C ARG A 91 6.10 1.70 7.99
N ARG A 92 5.82 0.61 7.29
CA ARG A 92 6.50 0.27 6.05
C ARG A 92 6.29 1.36 5.00
N LEU A 93 5.05 1.81 4.84
CA LEU A 93 4.73 2.92 3.94
C LEU A 93 5.36 4.24 4.40
N ALA A 94 5.30 4.57 5.68
CA ALA A 94 5.95 5.77 6.22
C ALA A 94 7.45 5.79 5.89
N ARG A 95 8.14 4.67 6.08
CA ARG A 95 9.56 4.51 5.72
C ARG A 95 9.80 4.65 4.23
N MET A 96 8.97 4.03 3.39
CA MET A 96 9.06 4.14 1.93
C MET A 96 8.83 5.57 1.43
N LEU A 97 7.98 6.34 2.12
CA LEU A 97 7.60 7.70 1.74
C LEU A 97 8.46 8.77 2.42
N GLY A 98 9.34 8.39 3.34
CA GLY A 98 10.14 9.34 4.14
C GLY A 98 9.33 10.09 5.21
N LEU A 99 8.20 9.54 5.62
CA LEU A 99 7.29 10.08 6.65
C LEU A 99 7.55 9.50 8.05
N GLU A 100 8.64 8.77 8.25
CA GLU A 100 9.03 8.34 9.59
C GLU A 100 9.16 9.58 10.49
N PRO A 101 8.64 9.57 11.73
CA PRO A 101 8.92 10.65 12.65
C PRO A 101 10.43 10.70 12.84
N MET A 102 11.04 11.80 12.38
CA MET A 102 12.46 12.06 12.53
C MET A 102 12.83 11.90 14.01
N GLY A 103 13.45 10.77 14.32
CA GLY A 103 13.71 10.33 15.68
C GLY A 103 14.86 9.35 15.66
N GLY A 104 16.06 9.89 15.51
CA GLY A 104 17.32 9.15 15.61
C GLY A 104 18.25 9.33 14.41
N GLY A 105 18.84 10.51 14.29
CA GLY A 105 20.04 10.75 13.48
C GLY A 105 21.02 11.54 14.34
N ARG A 106 22.12 10.87 14.70
CA ARG A 106 23.22 11.24 15.61
C ARG A 106 23.59 12.72 15.71
#